data_AF-A0A7K1AZX6-F1
#
_entry.id   AF-A0A7K1AZX6-F1
#
_cell.length_a   1.000
_cell.length_b   1.000
_cell.length_c   1.000
_cell.angle_alpha   90.00
_cell.angle_beta   90.00
_cell.angle_gamma   90.00
#
_symmetry.space_group_name_H-M   'P 1'
#
loop_
_entity.id
_entity.type
_entity.pdbx_description
1 polymer ?
#
loop_
_entity_poly.entity_id
_entity_poly.type
_entity_poly.pdbx_seq_one_letter_code
_entity_poly.pdbx_strand_id
1 'polypeptide(L)'
;MRVLVCVKRVPAPGAKINITPDGQAVDTAYLAFTTSPHEECAVEAAVQLVETHGGEATVMTLGPADAEEQLRYAASVGVARCVLLPIADRDWDPQRTAAALAGAIRDLEASDGPFDLVLFGNESADAGNFQIGVRVAHALGRPMVNGIKGIELDGATVRAKREADAGVEVYALPVPAVLGVKEGINLPRYPTMKGRLNAKKVAVDSVEASVAAGGQQMITLLQAQEQVTQTVLLGEGVDAAPAVVDLLEELGLLK
;
A
#
# COMPACT_ATOMS: atom_id res chain seq x y z
N MET A 1 -18.44 8.09 -10.06
CA MET A 1 -17.35 7.12 -10.12
C MET A 1 -17.30 6.31 -8.83
N ARG A 2 -16.95 5.02 -8.90
CA ARG A 2 -16.73 4.15 -7.75
C ARG A 2 -15.27 3.70 -7.72
N VAL A 3 -14.55 4.06 -6.67
CA VAL A 3 -13.14 3.71 -6.49
C VAL A 3 -13.00 2.82 -5.27
N LEU A 4 -12.31 1.70 -5.43
CA LEU A 4 -11.92 0.83 -4.32
C LEU A 4 -10.43 1.02 -4.04
N VAL A 5 -10.05 1.12 -2.78
CA VAL A 5 -8.64 1.12 -2.35
C VAL A 5 -8.40 -0.05 -1.42
N CYS A 6 -7.44 -0.91 -1.76
CA CYS A 6 -6.98 -1.97 -0.88
C CYS A 6 -5.78 -1.47 -0.07
N VAL A 7 -5.88 -1.58 1.26
CA VAL A 7 -4.81 -1.19 2.19
C VAL A 7 -4.43 -2.37 3.07
N LYS A 8 -3.20 -2.37 3.59
CA LYS A 8 -2.69 -3.38 4.52
C LYS A 8 -2.25 -2.75 5.83
N ARG A 9 -2.56 -3.42 6.94
CA ARG A 9 -1.97 -3.11 8.26
C ARG A 9 -0.54 -3.66 8.30
N VAL A 10 0.44 -2.78 8.47
CA VAL A 10 1.87 -3.11 8.52
C VAL A 10 2.53 -2.47 9.75
N PRO A 11 3.66 -3.01 10.26
CA PRO A 11 4.43 -2.35 11.31
C PRO A 11 4.85 -0.92 10.91
N ALA A 12 4.81 -0.01 11.88
CA ALA A 12 5.19 1.38 11.66
C ALA A 12 6.69 1.53 11.33
N PRO A 13 7.05 2.44 10.41
CA PRO A 13 8.45 2.76 10.13
C PRO A 13 9.22 3.14 11.39
N GLY A 14 10.48 2.69 11.49
CA GLY A 14 11.35 2.95 12.63
C GLY A 14 11.16 2.01 13.82
N ALA A 15 10.21 1.07 13.76
CA ALA A 15 10.08 0.04 14.77
C ALA A 15 11.23 -0.99 14.67
N LYS A 16 11.79 -1.39 15.82
CA LYS A 16 12.73 -2.50 15.87
C LYS A 16 11.96 -3.81 15.69
N ILE A 17 12.15 -4.46 14.54
CA ILE A 17 11.50 -5.73 14.21
C ILE A 17 12.29 -6.87 14.85
N ASN A 18 11.73 -7.47 15.89
CA ASN A 18 12.24 -8.70 16.48
C ASN A 18 11.50 -9.91 15.89
N ILE A 19 12.15 -11.06 15.90
CA ILE A 19 11.60 -12.34 15.44
C ILE A 19 11.40 -13.24 16.66
N THR A 20 10.34 -14.04 16.65
CA THR A 20 10.10 -15.04 17.69
C THR A 20 11.25 -16.06 17.78
N PRO A 21 11.51 -16.68 18.95
CA PRO A 21 12.64 -17.60 19.11
C PRO A 21 12.66 -18.81 18.17
N ASP A 22 11.49 -19.21 17.66
CA ASP A 22 11.33 -20.31 16.68
C ASP A 22 11.54 -19.87 15.22
N GLY A 23 11.76 -18.56 14.98
CA GLY A 23 11.92 -18.00 13.65
C GLY A 23 10.66 -18.05 12.79
N GLN A 24 9.48 -18.22 13.39
CA GLN A 24 8.22 -18.45 12.65
C GLN A 24 7.33 -17.20 12.54
N ALA A 25 7.58 -16.15 13.34
CA ALA A 25 6.79 -14.92 13.31
C ALA A 25 7.62 -13.68 13.71
N VAL A 26 7.08 -12.51 13.39
CA VAL A 26 7.53 -11.24 13.96
C VAL A 26 6.92 -11.09 15.34
N ASP A 27 7.72 -10.66 16.33
CA ASP A 27 7.22 -10.30 17.65
C ASP A 27 6.55 -8.92 17.59
N THR A 28 5.23 -8.91 17.80
CA THR A 28 4.39 -7.71 17.69
C THR A 28 4.13 -7.00 19.01
N ALA A 29 4.64 -7.50 20.15
CA ALA A 29 4.28 -7.01 21.49
C ALA A 29 4.54 -5.52 21.70
N TYR A 30 5.53 -4.96 20.99
CA TYR A 30 5.92 -3.55 21.09
C TYR A 30 5.87 -2.81 19.75
N LEU A 31 5.21 -3.39 18.75
CA LEU A 31 5.07 -2.78 17.42
C LEU A 31 3.82 -1.91 17.37
N ALA A 32 4.00 -0.66 16.93
CA ALA A 32 2.91 0.14 16.40
C ALA A 32 2.62 -0.28 14.96
N PHE A 33 1.40 -0.05 14.49
CA PHE A 33 0.97 -0.41 13.14
C PHE A 33 0.36 0.78 12.40
N THR A 34 0.45 0.74 11.08
CA THR A 34 -0.01 1.79 10.16
C THR A 34 -0.33 1.20 8.79
N THR A 35 -0.74 2.03 7.84
CA THR A 35 -0.67 1.73 6.40
C THR A 35 0.66 2.22 5.82
N SER A 36 1.09 1.64 4.70
CA SER A 36 2.29 2.13 4.00
C SER A 36 2.06 3.50 3.34
N PRO A 37 3.13 4.28 3.07
CA PRO A 37 3.02 5.56 2.35
C PRO A 37 2.37 5.43 0.97
N HIS A 38 2.55 4.29 0.29
CA HIS A 38 1.92 4.01 -0.99
C HIS A 38 0.39 3.96 -0.86
N GLU A 39 -0.10 3.28 0.17
CA GLU A 39 -1.53 3.09 0.43
C GLU A 39 -2.18 4.38 0.93
N GLU A 40 -1.47 5.18 1.74
CA GLU A 40 -1.92 6.52 2.12
C GLU A 40 -2.12 7.41 0.89
N CYS A 41 -1.17 7.37 -0.06
CA CYS A 41 -1.31 8.08 -1.33
C CYS A 41 -2.43 7.52 -2.21
N ALA A 42 -2.67 6.20 -2.18
CA ALA A 42 -3.76 5.57 -2.91
C ALA A 42 -5.13 5.99 -2.37
N VAL A 43 -5.28 6.07 -1.05
CA VAL A 43 -6.49 6.60 -0.40
C VAL A 43 -6.72 8.06 -0.78
N GLU A 44 -5.68 8.90 -0.70
CA GLU A 44 -5.77 10.30 -1.13
C GLU A 44 -6.16 10.43 -2.60
N ALA A 45 -5.56 9.63 -3.49
CA ALA A 45 -5.88 9.64 -4.92
C ALA A 45 -7.34 9.28 -5.18
N ALA A 46 -7.87 8.26 -4.50
CA ALA A 46 -9.27 7.88 -4.59
C ALA A 46 -10.21 9.01 -4.15
N VAL A 47 -9.89 9.68 -3.04
CA VAL A 47 -10.69 10.80 -2.53
C VAL A 47 -10.65 11.98 -3.51
N GLN A 48 -9.47 12.35 -4.03
CA GLN A 48 -9.35 13.43 -5.02
C GLN A 48 -10.11 13.15 -6.32
N LEU A 49 -10.09 11.89 -6.79
CA LEU A 49 -10.85 11.47 -7.97
C LEU A 49 -12.36 11.58 -7.72
N VAL A 50 -12.83 11.16 -6.55
CA VAL A 50 -14.25 11.29 -6.17
C VAL A 50 -14.65 12.75 -6.00
N GLU A 51 -13.81 13.61 -5.43
CA GLU A 51 -14.05 15.05 -5.33
C GLU A 51 -14.16 15.72 -6.71
N THR A 52 -13.36 15.27 -7.66
CA THR A 52 -13.30 15.84 -9.02
C THR A 52 -14.43 15.33 -9.92
N HIS A 53 -14.72 14.03 -9.87
CA HIS A 53 -15.62 13.36 -10.82
C HIS A 53 -16.95 12.92 -10.20
N GLY A 54 -17.11 13.11 -8.89
CA GLY A 54 -18.27 12.65 -8.11
C GLY A 54 -18.30 11.13 -7.89
N GLY A 55 -19.10 10.71 -6.91
CA GLY A 55 -19.32 9.30 -6.56
C GLY A 55 -18.79 8.96 -5.18
N GLU A 56 -18.18 7.78 -5.02
CA GLU A 56 -17.79 7.26 -3.70
C GLU A 56 -16.47 6.48 -3.74
N ALA A 57 -15.73 6.56 -2.63
CA ALA A 57 -14.57 5.74 -2.37
C ALA A 57 -14.91 4.68 -1.30
N THR A 58 -14.45 3.45 -1.54
CA THR A 58 -14.49 2.33 -0.61
C THR A 58 -13.07 1.93 -0.25
N VAL A 59 -12.80 1.64 1.02
CA VAL A 59 -11.53 1.05 1.47
C VAL A 59 -11.76 -0.38 1.92
N MET A 60 -10.84 -1.26 1.56
CA MET A 60 -10.87 -2.67 1.93
C MET A 60 -9.52 -3.11 2.49
N THR A 61 -9.54 -3.95 3.52
CA THR A 61 -8.34 -4.60 4.06
C THR A 61 -8.61 -6.07 4.30
N LEU A 62 -7.58 -6.89 4.15
CA LEU A 62 -7.56 -8.27 4.62
C LEU A 62 -6.56 -8.35 5.76
N GLY A 63 -7.01 -8.70 6.95
CA GLY A 63 -6.19 -8.63 8.14
C GLY A 63 -6.90 -9.07 9.43
N PRO A 64 -6.21 -9.05 10.57
CA PRO A 64 -6.81 -9.29 11.88
C PRO A 64 -7.85 -8.22 12.21
N ALA A 65 -8.64 -8.43 13.26
CA ALA A 65 -9.65 -7.46 13.72
C ALA A 65 -9.05 -6.05 13.94
N ASP A 66 -7.81 -5.97 14.42
CA ASP A 66 -7.07 -4.73 14.62
C ASP A 66 -6.83 -3.93 13.33
N ALA A 67 -6.94 -4.55 12.14
CA ALA A 67 -6.85 -3.87 10.84
C ALA A 67 -8.03 -2.92 10.59
N GLU A 68 -9.09 -2.99 11.40
CA GLU A 68 -10.15 -1.99 11.38
C GLU A 68 -9.59 -0.58 11.64
N GLU A 69 -8.52 -0.43 12.44
CA GLU A 69 -7.90 0.87 12.70
C GLU A 69 -7.50 1.60 11.40
N GLN A 70 -6.92 0.87 10.45
CA GLN A 70 -6.50 1.42 9.16
C GLN A 70 -7.69 1.80 8.29
N LEU A 71 -8.80 1.04 8.35
CA LEU A 71 -10.05 1.41 7.70
C LEU A 71 -10.64 2.71 8.30
N ARG A 72 -10.61 2.85 9.63
CA ARG A 72 -11.08 4.06 10.33
C ARG A 72 -10.23 5.27 9.98
N TYR A 73 -8.92 5.10 9.82
CA TYR A 73 -8.05 6.18 9.36
C TYR A 73 -8.45 6.64 7.95
N ALA A 74 -8.59 5.73 6.99
CA ALA A 74 -9.04 6.05 5.64
C ALA A 74 -10.43 6.72 5.61
N ALA A 75 -11.38 6.23 6.42
CA ALA A 75 -12.69 6.88 6.57
C ALA A 75 -12.59 8.31 7.12
N SER A 76 -11.62 8.58 8.01
CA SER A 76 -11.43 9.90 8.61
C SER A 76 -10.88 10.96 7.66
N VAL A 77 -10.34 10.54 6.50
CA VAL A 77 -9.84 11.41 5.44
C VAL A 77 -10.75 11.49 4.21
N GLY A 78 -11.91 10.82 4.21
CA GLY A 78 -12.95 11.03 3.18
C GLY A 78 -13.47 9.77 2.50
N VAL A 79 -13.00 8.57 2.89
CA VAL A 79 -13.57 7.32 2.36
C VAL A 79 -14.95 7.06 2.98
N ALA A 80 -15.92 6.67 2.16
CA ALA A 80 -17.33 6.56 2.56
C ALA A 80 -17.70 5.18 3.10
N ARG A 81 -17.05 4.11 2.62
CA ARG A 81 -17.35 2.72 2.98
C ARG A 81 -16.10 1.95 3.36
N CYS A 82 -16.21 1.09 4.37
CA CYS A 82 -15.11 0.27 4.88
C CYS A 82 -15.48 -1.22 4.80
N VAL A 83 -14.54 -2.04 4.34
CA VAL A 83 -14.70 -3.49 4.23
C VAL A 83 -13.50 -4.18 4.88
N LEU A 84 -13.78 -5.09 5.82
CA LEU A 84 -12.79 -5.95 6.47
C LEU A 84 -12.99 -7.39 5.97
N LEU A 85 -11.93 -8.00 5.45
CA LEU A 85 -11.84 -9.44 5.24
C LEU A 85 -11.05 -10.01 6.43
N PRO A 86 -11.72 -10.52 7.48
CA PRO A 86 -11.03 -10.96 8.67
C PRO A 86 -10.20 -12.20 8.38
N ILE A 87 -8.98 -12.20 8.89
CA ILE A 87 -8.14 -13.39 9.01
C ILE A 87 -7.67 -13.53 10.46
N ALA A 88 -7.25 -14.74 10.83
CA ALA A 88 -6.48 -14.90 12.06
C ALA A 88 -5.13 -14.14 11.97
N ASP A 89 -4.38 -14.08 13.06
CA ASP A 89 -3.16 -13.25 13.16
C ASP A 89 -2.02 -13.61 12.20
N ARG A 90 -2.14 -14.72 11.45
CA ARG A 90 -1.13 -15.16 10.49
C ARG A 90 -1.45 -14.70 9.08
N ASP A 91 -0.55 -13.91 8.52
CA ASP A 91 -0.57 -13.49 7.13
C ASP A 91 -0.68 -14.68 6.17
N TRP A 92 -1.51 -14.50 5.14
CA TRP A 92 -1.67 -15.45 4.05
C TRP A 92 -0.65 -15.20 2.95
N ASP A 93 -0.38 -16.25 2.18
CA ASP A 93 0.49 -16.14 1.02
C ASP A 93 -0.13 -15.23 -0.08
N PRO A 94 0.69 -14.67 -1.00
CA PRO A 94 0.19 -13.71 -1.99
C PRO A 94 -0.90 -14.25 -2.92
N GLN A 95 -0.90 -15.56 -3.21
CA GLN A 95 -1.91 -16.17 -4.08
C GLN A 95 -3.26 -16.23 -3.36
N ARG A 96 -3.28 -16.72 -2.11
CA ARG A 96 -4.50 -16.79 -1.30
C ARG A 96 -5.06 -15.40 -1.01
N THR A 97 -4.19 -14.45 -0.63
CA THR A 97 -4.57 -13.05 -0.37
C THR A 97 -5.21 -12.40 -1.60
N ALA A 98 -4.57 -12.50 -2.77
CA ALA A 98 -5.12 -11.91 -3.99
C ALA A 98 -6.45 -12.58 -4.43
N ALA A 99 -6.58 -13.89 -4.26
CA ALA A 99 -7.81 -14.61 -4.59
C ALA A 99 -8.97 -14.21 -3.66
N ALA A 100 -8.71 -13.99 -2.36
CA ALA A 100 -9.70 -13.48 -1.41
C ALA A 100 -10.16 -12.06 -1.76
N LEU A 101 -9.22 -11.15 -2.01
CA LEU A 101 -9.53 -9.77 -2.41
C LEU A 101 -10.31 -9.74 -3.73
N ALA A 102 -9.89 -10.53 -4.74
CA ALA A 102 -10.61 -10.61 -6.01
C ALA A 102 -12.02 -11.20 -5.86
N GLY A 103 -12.23 -12.16 -4.94
CA GLY A 103 -13.55 -12.68 -4.59
C GLY A 103 -14.45 -11.58 -4.01
N ALA A 104 -13.99 -10.92 -2.95
CA ALA A 104 -14.75 -9.84 -2.30
C ALA A 104 -15.04 -8.68 -3.26
N ILE A 105 -14.11 -8.34 -4.17
CA ILE A 105 -14.36 -7.34 -5.21
C ILE A 105 -15.53 -7.76 -6.10
N ARG A 106 -15.55 -9.00 -6.59
CA ARG A 106 -16.66 -9.48 -7.44
C ARG A 106 -17.99 -9.48 -6.69
N ASP A 107 -17.99 -9.84 -5.41
CA ASP A 107 -19.20 -9.87 -4.59
C ASP A 107 -19.76 -8.45 -4.37
N LEU A 108 -18.89 -7.49 -4.01
CA LEU A 108 -19.26 -6.07 -3.91
C LEU A 108 -19.74 -5.50 -5.24
N GLU A 109 -19.17 -5.95 -6.35
CA GLU A 109 -19.58 -5.49 -7.67
C GLU A 109 -20.89 -6.09 -8.14
N ALA A 110 -21.19 -7.32 -7.72
CA ALA A 110 -22.47 -7.96 -7.96
C ALA A 110 -23.61 -7.26 -7.19
N SER A 111 -23.35 -6.75 -5.99
CA SER A 111 -24.35 -6.01 -5.20
C SER A 111 -24.50 -4.55 -5.62
N ASP A 112 -23.38 -3.87 -5.86
CA ASP A 112 -23.36 -2.40 -5.91
C ASP A 112 -22.92 -1.82 -7.26
N GLY A 113 -22.64 -2.69 -8.25
CA GLY A 113 -22.14 -2.34 -9.58
C GLY A 113 -20.62 -2.40 -9.70
N PRO A 114 -20.02 -2.25 -10.89
CA PRO A 114 -18.58 -2.32 -11.06
C PRO A 114 -17.85 -1.15 -10.39
N PHE A 115 -16.62 -1.39 -9.92
CA PHE A 115 -15.68 -0.31 -9.61
C PHE A 115 -15.04 0.18 -10.90
N ASP A 116 -14.97 1.50 -11.08
CA ASP A 116 -14.25 2.12 -12.20
C ASP A 116 -12.74 1.91 -12.05
N LEU A 117 -12.26 2.00 -10.80
CA LEU A 117 -10.85 1.85 -10.45
C LEU A 117 -10.69 1.03 -9.16
N VAL A 118 -9.72 0.12 -9.16
CA VAL A 118 -9.23 -0.54 -7.94
C VAL A 118 -7.77 -0.13 -7.73
N LEU A 119 -7.49 0.51 -6.62
CA LEU A 119 -6.18 1.03 -6.26
C LEU A 119 -5.52 0.14 -5.21
N PHE A 120 -4.22 -0.09 -5.39
CA PHE A 120 -3.34 -0.72 -4.42
C PHE A 120 -2.16 0.23 -4.15
N GLY A 121 -1.46 0.05 -3.03
CA GLY A 121 -0.06 0.49 -2.95
C GLY A 121 0.82 -0.31 -3.92
N ASN A 122 1.93 0.27 -4.36
CA ASN A 122 2.89 -0.38 -5.26
C ASN A 122 3.45 -1.70 -4.69
N GLU A 123 3.66 -1.72 -3.37
CA GLU A 123 4.01 -2.85 -2.52
C GLU A 123 3.51 -2.60 -1.09
N SER A 124 3.51 -3.65 -0.27
CA SER A 124 3.39 -3.49 1.18
C SER A 124 4.78 -3.34 1.81
N ALA A 125 4.90 -2.49 2.84
CA ALA A 125 6.17 -2.18 3.48
C ALA A 125 6.83 -3.36 4.20
N ASP A 126 6.05 -4.39 4.53
CA ASP A 126 6.51 -5.58 5.27
C ASP A 126 6.95 -6.73 4.37
N ALA A 127 6.19 -7.03 3.31
CA ALA A 127 6.44 -8.17 2.43
C ALA A 127 7.18 -7.79 1.15
N GLY A 128 7.07 -6.55 0.67
CA GLY A 128 7.84 -6.02 -0.47
C GLY A 128 7.77 -6.86 -1.75
N ASN A 129 6.67 -7.61 -1.96
CA ASN A 129 6.62 -8.65 -3.01
C ASN A 129 6.03 -8.16 -4.34
N PHE A 130 5.37 -7.00 -4.37
CA PHE A 130 4.75 -6.38 -5.56
C PHE A 130 3.69 -7.26 -6.26
N GLN A 131 3.10 -8.26 -5.59
CA GLN A 131 2.28 -9.27 -6.28
C GLN A 131 0.77 -9.03 -6.22
N ILE A 132 0.26 -8.45 -5.13
CA ILE A 132 -1.18 -8.51 -4.83
C ILE A 132 -2.02 -7.80 -5.88
N GLY A 133 -1.71 -6.52 -6.18
CA GLY A 133 -2.45 -5.75 -7.17
C GLY A 133 -2.42 -6.39 -8.56
N VAL A 134 -1.26 -6.91 -8.99
CA VAL A 134 -1.09 -7.60 -10.28
C VAL A 134 -1.93 -8.88 -10.34
N ARG A 135 -1.90 -9.70 -9.28
CA ARG A 135 -2.68 -10.95 -9.21
C ARG A 135 -4.18 -10.68 -9.19
N VAL A 136 -4.63 -9.66 -8.45
CA VAL A 136 -6.04 -9.25 -8.43
C VAL A 136 -6.47 -8.75 -9.80
N ALA A 137 -5.69 -7.90 -10.45
CA ALA A 137 -5.99 -7.41 -11.80
C ALA A 137 -6.14 -8.56 -12.80
N HIS A 138 -5.19 -9.50 -12.78
CA HIS A 138 -5.25 -10.71 -13.61
C HIS A 138 -6.50 -11.55 -13.31
N ALA A 139 -6.82 -11.78 -12.03
CA ALA A 139 -8.00 -12.53 -11.64
C ALA A 139 -9.31 -11.85 -12.09
N LEU A 140 -9.37 -10.52 -12.05
CA LEU A 140 -10.53 -9.74 -12.50
C LEU A 140 -10.57 -9.55 -14.03
N GLY A 141 -9.52 -9.95 -14.76
CA GLY A 141 -9.40 -9.70 -16.20
C GLY A 141 -9.27 -8.22 -16.56
N ARG A 142 -8.68 -7.42 -15.66
CA ARG A 142 -8.56 -5.96 -15.80
C ARG A 142 -7.15 -5.54 -16.18
N PRO A 143 -6.99 -4.51 -17.02
CA PRO A 143 -5.68 -3.99 -17.35
C PRO A 143 -5.09 -3.25 -16.13
N MET A 144 -3.77 -3.29 -16.00
CA MET A 144 -3.04 -2.83 -14.80
C MET A 144 -1.78 -2.05 -15.16
N VAL A 145 -1.52 -0.97 -14.42
CA VAL A 145 -0.18 -0.36 -14.32
C VAL A 145 0.20 -0.27 -12.84
N ASN A 146 1.35 -0.86 -12.48
CA ASN A 146 1.92 -0.74 -11.14
C ASN A 146 2.97 0.39 -11.09
N GLY A 147 3.17 0.98 -9.92
CA GLY A 147 4.19 2.00 -9.67
C GLY A 147 3.87 3.38 -10.23
N ILE A 148 2.60 3.76 -10.31
CA ILE A 148 2.19 5.03 -10.92
C ILE A 148 2.47 6.24 -10.01
N LYS A 149 2.88 7.34 -10.62
CA LYS A 149 3.13 8.67 -10.04
C LYS A 149 2.18 9.74 -10.60
N GLY A 150 1.16 9.35 -11.36
CA GLY A 150 0.09 10.24 -11.83
C GLY A 150 -1.13 9.46 -12.32
N ILE A 151 -2.32 10.01 -12.06
CA ILE A 151 -3.62 9.42 -12.41
C ILE A 151 -4.57 10.52 -12.88
N GLU A 152 -5.11 10.37 -14.07
CA GLU A 152 -6.08 11.30 -14.66
C GLU A 152 -7.20 10.50 -15.32
N LEU A 153 -8.46 10.75 -14.96
CA LEU A 153 -9.61 10.10 -15.59
C LEU A 153 -10.21 11.02 -16.67
N ASP A 154 -10.38 10.48 -17.87
CA ASP A 154 -11.07 11.13 -18.98
C ASP A 154 -12.14 10.19 -19.55
N GLY A 155 -13.37 10.36 -19.06
CA GLY A 155 -14.51 9.53 -19.42
C GLY A 155 -14.26 8.05 -19.12
N ALA A 156 -14.15 7.23 -20.16
CA ALA A 156 -13.93 5.79 -20.06
C ALA A 156 -12.45 5.38 -20.10
N THR A 157 -11.52 6.34 -20.09
CA THR A 157 -10.08 6.08 -20.14
C THR A 157 -9.40 6.67 -18.91
N VAL A 158 -8.56 5.89 -18.24
CA VAL A 158 -7.64 6.39 -17.22
C VAL A 158 -6.24 6.51 -17.81
N ARG A 159 -5.61 7.67 -17.60
CA ARG A 159 -4.21 7.93 -17.95
C ARG A 159 -3.36 7.77 -16.70
N ALA A 160 -2.43 6.81 -16.76
CA ALA A 160 -1.50 6.51 -15.68
C ALA A 160 -0.08 6.90 -16.09
N LYS A 161 0.62 7.65 -15.23
CA LYS A 161 2.02 8.06 -15.44
C LYS A 161 2.94 7.23 -14.55
N ARG A 162 4.02 6.69 -15.10
CA ARG A 162 5.03 5.92 -14.37
C ARG A 162 6.42 6.48 -14.65
N GLU A 163 7.21 6.67 -13.62
CA GLU A 163 8.61 7.05 -13.75
C GLU A 163 9.46 5.84 -14.13
N ALA A 164 10.37 6.04 -15.07
CA ALA A 164 11.38 5.07 -15.50
C ALA A 164 12.72 5.79 -15.67
N ASP A 165 13.82 5.04 -15.75
CA ASP A 165 15.17 5.64 -15.87
C ASP A 165 15.31 6.57 -17.08
N ALA A 166 14.56 6.31 -18.16
CA ALA A 166 14.55 7.10 -19.38
C ALA A 166 13.55 8.27 -19.38
N GLY A 167 12.77 8.48 -18.31
CA GLY A 167 11.78 9.55 -18.20
C GLY A 167 10.42 9.09 -17.67
N VAL A 168 9.34 9.50 -18.32
CA VAL A 168 7.96 9.20 -17.89
C VAL A 168 7.23 8.42 -18.96
N GLU A 169 6.72 7.24 -18.59
CA GLU A 169 5.80 6.46 -19.39
C GLU A 169 4.36 6.90 -19.11
N VAL A 170 3.55 7.04 -20.16
CA VAL A 170 2.14 7.39 -20.05
C VAL A 170 1.30 6.30 -20.69
N TYR A 171 0.52 5.63 -19.87
CA TYR A 171 -0.38 4.55 -20.28
C TYR A 171 -1.82 5.07 -20.34
N ALA A 172 -2.57 4.63 -21.34
CA ALA A 172 -4.02 4.85 -21.42
C ALA A 172 -4.71 3.49 -21.27
N LEU A 173 -5.57 3.35 -20.28
CA LEU A 173 -6.27 2.10 -19.97
C LEU A 173 -7.78 2.33 -20.01
N PRO A 174 -8.58 1.40 -20.55
CA PRO A 174 -10.03 1.46 -20.40
C PRO A 174 -10.42 1.19 -18.94
N VAL A 175 -11.43 1.88 -18.43
CA VAL A 175 -12.09 1.49 -17.17
C VAL A 175 -13.05 0.31 -17.44
N PRO A 176 -13.19 -0.67 -16.53
CA PRO A 176 -12.56 -0.74 -15.21
C PRO A 176 -11.08 -1.16 -15.24
N ALA A 177 -10.24 -0.49 -14.44
CA ALA A 177 -8.80 -0.76 -14.39
C ALA A 177 -8.31 -0.95 -12.95
N VAL A 178 -7.15 -1.59 -12.80
CA VAL A 178 -6.44 -1.71 -11.52
C VAL A 178 -5.16 -0.89 -11.60
N LEU A 179 -4.81 -0.14 -10.57
CA LEU A 179 -3.62 0.69 -10.55
C LEU A 179 -2.87 0.50 -9.23
N GLY A 180 -1.55 0.43 -9.30
CA GLY A 180 -0.70 0.38 -8.13
C GLY A 180 0.01 1.71 -7.95
N VAL A 181 -0.27 2.37 -6.84
CA VAL A 181 0.13 3.74 -6.55
C VAL A 181 1.48 3.75 -5.85
N LYS A 182 2.43 4.51 -6.40
CA LYS A 182 3.71 4.77 -5.76
C LYS A 182 3.58 6.02 -4.87
N GLU A 183 4.27 6.03 -3.75
CA GLU A 183 4.33 7.14 -2.80
C GLU A 183 4.69 8.45 -3.51
N GLY A 184 4.23 9.61 -3.05
CA GLY A 184 4.59 10.89 -3.67
C GLY A 184 3.92 11.18 -5.02
N ILE A 185 2.91 10.41 -5.44
CA ILE A 185 1.95 10.83 -6.48
C ILE A 185 1.15 12.07 -6.06
N ASN A 186 0.93 12.22 -4.75
CA ASN A 186 0.19 13.30 -4.10
C ASN A 186 0.74 13.52 -2.67
N LEU A 187 0.14 14.46 -1.94
CA LEU A 187 0.38 14.67 -0.51
C LEU A 187 -0.87 14.23 0.26
N PRO A 188 -0.86 13.07 0.94
CA PRO A 188 -2.01 12.60 1.72
C PRO A 188 -2.46 13.63 2.74
N ARG A 189 -3.77 13.91 2.78
CA ARG A 189 -4.33 14.85 3.74
C ARG A 189 -4.36 14.27 5.16
N TYR A 190 -4.19 15.14 6.15
CA TYR A 190 -4.38 14.75 7.54
C TYR A 190 -5.86 14.73 7.95
N PRO A 191 -6.28 13.79 8.81
CA PRO A 191 -7.65 13.72 9.26
C PRO A 191 -7.98 14.86 10.22
N THR A 192 -9.08 15.57 9.93
CA THR A 192 -9.64 16.59 10.82
C THR A 192 -10.31 15.96 12.04
N MET A 193 -10.50 16.72 13.12
CA MET A 193 -11.26 16.25 14.29
C MET A 193 -12.68 15.80 13.91
N LYS A 194 -13.35 16.54 13.02
CA LYS A 194 -14.68 16.17 12.50
C LYS A 194 -14.62 14.87 11.69
N GLY A 195 -13.59 14.71 10.86
CA GLY A 195 -13.33 13.49 10.09
C GLY A 195 -13.19 12.26 11.01
N ARG A 196 -12.37 12.37 12.07
CA ARG A 196 -12.19 11.29 13.06
C ARG A 196 -13.50 10.92 13.78
N LEU A 197 -14.33 11.91 14.11
CA LEU A 197 -15.64 11.65 14.75
C LEU A 197 -16.63 10.99 13.78
N ASN A 198 -16.62 11.39 12.51
CA ASN A 198 -17.49 10.80 11.49
C ASN A 198 -17.05 9.37 11.13
N ALA A 199 -15.73 9.11 11.07
CA ALA A 199 -15.18 7.79 10.78
C ALA A 199 -15.66 6.70 11.74
N LYS A 200 -15.88 7.04 13.03
CA LYS A 200 -16.45 6.11 14.03
C LYS A 200 -17.88 5.67 13.71
N LYS A 201 -18.61 6.40 12.87
CA LYS A 201 -20.00 6.13 12.49
C LYS A 201 -20.13 5.38 11.17
N VAL A 202 -19.07 5.35 10.36
CA VAL A 202 -19.05 4.62 9.10
C VAL A 202 -19.18 3.12 9.41
N ALA A 203 -20.08 2.41 8.74
CA ALA A 203 -20.18 0.97 8.93
C ALA A 203 -18.93 0.27 8.36
N VAL A 204 -18.44 -0.75 9.06
CA VAL A 204 -17.38 -1.63 8.58
C VAL A 204 -18.05 -2.95 8.26
N ASP A 205 -18.15 -3.24 6.97
CA ASP A 205 -18.71 -4.50 6.49
C ASP A 205 -17.66 -5.59 6.67
N SER A 206 -18.02 -6.70 7.32
CA SER A 206 -17.15 -7.86 7.46
C SER A 206 -17.51 -8.91 6.41
N VAL A 207 -16.56 -9.27 5.55
CA VAL A 207 -16.74 -10.23 4.45
C VAL A 207 -15.81 -11.42 4.66
N GLU A 208 -16.37 -12.57 5.01
CA GLU A 208 -15.61 -13.81 5.16
C GLU A 208 -15.11 -14.31 3.80
N ALA A 209 -13.82 -14.64 3.72
CA ALA A 209 -13.21 -15.16 2.51
C ALA A 209 -12.79 -16.63 2.69
N SER A 210 -13.53 -17.54 2.05
CA SER A 210 -13.15 -18.96 2.01
C SER A 210 -12.37 -19.26 0.73
N VAL A 211 -11.05 -19.27 0.84
CA VAL A 211 -10.14 -19.47 -0.29
C VAL A 211 -9.09 -20.51 0.07
N ALA A 212 -8.80 -21.41 -0.89
CA ALA A 212 -7.76 -22.43 -0.75
C ALA A 212 -6.39 -21.80 -0.45
N ALA A 213 -5.57 -22.48 0.34
CA ALA A 213 -4.19 -22.08 0.57
C ALA A 213 -3.40 -22.05 -0.74
N GLY A 214 -2.55 -21.04 -0.91
CA GLY A 214 -1.63 -20.99 -2.05
C GLY A 214 -0.44 -21.92 -1.87
N GLY A 215 0.44 -21.92 -2.88
CA GLY A 215 1.60 -22.81 -2.91
C GLY A 215 2.82 -22.31 -2.14
N GLN A 216 2.87 -21.03 -1.75
CA GLN A 216 4.04 -20.45 -1.09
C GLN A 216 4.00 -20.71 0.42
N GLN A 217 5.11 -21.22 0.95
CA GLN A 217 5.28 -21.49 2.38
C GLN A 217 6.51 -20.77 2.91
N MET A 218 6.38 -20.13 4.07
CA MET A 218 7.50 -19.59 4.82
C MET A 218 8.20 -20.72 5.58
N ILE A 219 9.52 -20.84 5.41
CA ILE A 219 10.35 -21.82 6.13
C ILE A 219 10.82 -21.24 7.47
N THR A 220 11.45 -20.07 7.43
CA THR A 220 11.96 -19.37 8.60
C THR A 220 12.20 -17.89 8.28
N LEU A 221 12.10 -17.04 9.30
CA LEU A 221 12.51 -15.64 9.24
C LEU A 221 13.95 -15.51 9.77
N LEU A 222 14.76 -14.72 9.07
CA LEU A 222 16.13 -14.42 9.46
C LEU A 222 16.23 -12.97 9.90
N GLN A 223 16.81 -12.73 11.06
CA GLN A 223 17.10 -11.38 11.51
C GLN A 223 18.33 -10.87 10.76
N ALA A 224 18.17 -9.75 10.05
CA ALA A 224 19.31 -9.07 9.46
C ALA A 224 20.29 -8.67 10.57
N GLN A 225 21.58 -8.94 10.37
CA GLN A 225 22.59 -8.51 11.33
C GLN A 225 22.64 -6.98 11.35
N GLU A 226 22.53 -6.38 12.55
CA GLU A 226 22.69 -4.94 12.72
C GLU A 226 24.12 -4.57 12.31
N GLN A 227 24.26 -3.80 11.22
CA GLN A 227 25.54 -3.21 10.86
C GLN A 227 25.78 -2.03 11.78
N VAL A 228 26.79 -2.15 12.64
CA VAL A 228 27.25 -1.03 13.46
C VAL A 228 27.93 -0.04 12.53
N THR A 229 27.27 1.09 12.27
CA THR A 229 27.88 2.19 11.54
C THR A 229 28.64 3.08 12.52
N GLN A 230 29.87 3.43 12.19
CA GLN A 230 30.67 4.38 12.95
C GLN A 230 30.65 5.72 12.22
N THR A 231 30.23 6.78 12.90
CA THR A 231 30.35 8.13 12.36
C THR A 231 31.80 8.60 12.47
N VAL A 232 32.39 8.98 11.35
CA VAL A 232 33.72 9.59 11.28
C VAL A 232 33.56 11.06 10.91
N LEU A 233 34.10 11.95 11.74
CA LEU A 233 34.10 13.38 11.44
C LEU A 233 35.24 13.68 10.47
N LEU A 234 34.91 14.08 9.24
CA LEU A 234 35.90 14.37 8.18
C LEU A 234 36.51 15.78 8.29
N GLY A 235 36.03 16.60 9.24
CA GLY A 235 36.47 17.97 9.48
C GLY A 235 35.29 18.92 9.72
N GLU A 236 35.59 20.22 9.81
CA GLU A 236 34.60 21.28 9.97
C GLU A 236 34.76 22.35 8.88
N GLY A 237 33.66 22.92 8.42
CA GLY A 237 33.67 24.01 7.44
C GLY A 237 34.31 23.64 6.10
N VAL A 238 34.99 24.59 5.49
CA VAL A 238 35.61 24.42 4.16
C VAL A 238 36.81 23.48 4.17
N ASP A 239 37.44 23.28 5.33
CA ASP A 239 38.66 22.47 5.46
C ASP A 239 38.37 20.95 5.38
N ALA A 240 37.10 20.55 5.54
CA ALA A 240 36.68 19.16 5.36
C ALA A 240 36.57 18.74 3.88
N ALA A 241 36.56 19.71 2.94
CA ALA A 241 36.28 19.43 1.54
C ALA A 241 37.26 18.41 0.90
N PRO A 242 38.59 18.47 1.12
CA PRO A 242 39.51 17.46 0.58
C PRO A 242 39.20 16.05 1.12
N ALA A 243 38.98 15.91 2.43
CA ALA A 243 38.69 14.62 3.05
C ALA A 243 37.37 14.00 2.55
N VAL A 244 36.39 14.83 2.22
CA VAL A 244 35.14 14.38 1.58
C VAL A 244 35.40 13.86 0.16
N VAL A 245 36.22 14.57 -0.63
CA VAL A 245 36.56 14.15 -2.00
C VAL A 245 37.32 12.81 -1.96
N ASP A 246 38.35 12.70 -1.12
CA ASP A 246 39.14 11.48 -0.97
C ASP A 246 38.25 10.27 -0.60
N LEU A 247 37.30 10.45 0.34
CA LEU A 247 36.36 9.41 0.71
C LEU A 247 35.44 9.01 -0.45
N LEU A 248 34.95 9.98 -1.22
CA LEU A 248 34.08 9.69 -2.36
C LEU A 248 34.84 9.00 -3.50
N GLU A 249 36.12 9.28 -3.70
CA GLU A 249 37.00 8.54 -4.60
C GLU A 249 37.23 7.10 -4.11
N GLU A 250 37.52 6.91 -2.82
CA GLU A 250 37.68 5.58 -2.20
C GLU A 250 36.42 4.72 -2.37
N LEU A 251 35.25 5.33 -2.18
CA LEU A 251 33.95 4.69 -2.38
C LEU A 251 33.59 4.49 -3.87
N GLY A 252 34.40 5.00 -4.80
CA GLY A 252 34.15 4.92 -6.25
C GLY A 252 32.95 5.74 -6.72
N LEU A 253 32.53 6.73 -5.93
CA LEU A 253 31.42 7.64 -6.22
C LEU A 253 31.87 8.88 -7.01
N LEU A 254 33.17 9.17 -6.99
CA LEU A 254 33.85 10.11 -7.88
C LEU A 254 34.82 9.36 -8.79
N LYS A 255 35.00 9.89 -10.00
CA LYS A 255 35.94 9.39 -11.02
C LYS A 255 36.88 10.50 -11.44
#